data_AF-A0A660SCU7-F1
#
_entry.id   AF-A0A660SCU7-F1
#
_cell.length_a   1.000
_cell.length_b   1.000
_cell.length_c   1.000
_cell.angle_alpha   90.00
_cell.angle_beta   90.00
_cell.angle_gamma   90.00
#
_symmetry.space_group_name_H-M   'P 1'
#
loop_
_entity.id
_entity.type
_entity.pdbx_description
1 polymer ?
#
loop_
_entity_poly.entity_id
_entity_poly.type
_entity_poly.pdbx_seq_one_letter_code
_entity_poly.pdbx_strand_id
1 'polypeptide(L)'
;MDGRLYRIQIDTNKCTGCRHCETACSLVHTEGKINYHRARIRIISLEDRFLPLMAGPYVPVTQECASKKLVTINGKTYDQCILCRASCPNKSIFKEPDSSIPLKCDFCAFRPQGPACIEFCGSGALNLIRIKE
;
A
#
# COMPACT_ATOMS: atom_id res chain seq x y z
N MET A 1 -1.63 -19.08 -1.04
CA MET A 1 -0.23 -18.58 -1.00
C MET A 1 0.08 -18.10 0.41
N ASP A 2 1.09 -18.65 1.08
CA ASP A 2 1.45 -18.22 2.45
C ASP A 2 2.36 -16.98 2.41
N GLY A 3 1.84 -15.83 2.82
CA GLY A 3 2.59 -14.57 2.91
C GLY A 3 3.77 -14.59 3.89
N ARG A 4 3.94 -15.66 4.68
CA ARG A 4 5.12 -15.85 5.54
C ARG A 4 6.35 -16.32 4.78
N LEU A 5 6.16 -17.07 3.67
CA LEU A 5 7.23 -17.60 2.81
C LEU A 5 7.71 -16.60 1.75
N TYR A 6 6.89 -15.59 1.46
CA TYR A 6 7.14 -14.62 0.39
C TYR A 6 7.21 -13.17 0.91
N ARG A 7 7.83 -12.29 0.13
CA ARG A 7 7.81 -10.84 0.30
C ARG A 7 7.52 -10.16 -1.03
N ILE A 8 6.90 -8.98 -0.96
CA ILE A 8 6.86 -8.07 -2.11
C ILE A 8 8.13 -7.24 -2.07
N GLN A 9 8.98 -7.44 -3.07
CA GLN A 9 10.11 -6.57 -3.34
C GLN A 9 9.61 -5.36 -4.15
N ILE A 10 10.03 -4.16 -3.73
CA ILE A 10 9.64 -2.90 -4.36
C ILE A 10 10.91 -2.21 -4.85
N ASP A 11 11.06 -2.07 -6.17
CA ASP A 11 12.12 -1.28 -6.80
C ASP A 11 11.58 0.10 -7.18
N THR A 12 11.87 1.10 -6.35
CA THR A 12 11.39 2.48 -6.56
C THR A 12 12.01 3.16 -7.78
N ASN A 13 13.15 2.67 -8.30
CA ASN A 13 13.75 3.21 -9.51
C ASN A 13 12.96 2.81 -10.78
N LYS A 14 12.18 1.73 -10.70
CA LYS A 14 11.30 1.27 -11.79
C LYS A 14 9.86 1.74 -11.63
N CYS A 15 9.49 2.34 -10.50
CA CYS A 15 8.12 2.77 -10.27
C CYS A 15 7.87 4.09 -11.01
N THR A 16 6.96 4.08 -11.99
CA THR A 16 6.61 5.27 -12.79
C THR A 16 5.46 6.07 -12.19
N GLY A 17 4.88 5.62 -11.08
CA GLY A 17 3.70 6.25 -10.51
C GLY A 17 2.41 6.07 -11.33
N CYS A 18 2.36 5.07 -12.24
CA CYS A 18 1.21 4.84 -13.14
C CYS A 18 -0.10 4.41 -12.45
N ARG A 19 -0.05 4.05 -11.15
CA ARG A 19 -1.20 3.65 -10.33
C ARG A 19 -1.98 2.41 -10.79
N HIS A 20 -1.50 1.66 -11.80
CA HIS A 20 -2.13 0.39 -12.20
C HIS A 20 -2.28 -0.60 -11.03
N CYS A 21 -1.34 -0.59 -10.09
CA CYS A 21 -1.43 -1.41 -8.89
C CYS A 21 -2.59 -0.99 -7.96
N GLU A 22 -2.95 0.29 -7.90
CA GLU A 22 -4.11 0.78 -7.15
C GLU A 22 -5.41 0.34 -7.85
N THR A 23 -5.49 0.52 -9.17
CA THR A 23 -6.63 0.10 -9.99
C THR A 23 -6.88 -1.40 -9.87
N ALA A 24 -5.86 -2.22 -10.13
CA ALA A 24 -5.95 -3.68 -10.06
C ALA A 24 -6.30 -4.15 -8.65
N CYS A 25 -5.71 -3.55 -7.62
CA CYS A 25 -6.06 -3.87 -6.25
C CYS A 25 -7.50 -3.50 -5.92
N SER A 26 -8.01 -2.34 -6.36
CA SER A 26 -9.43 -2.01 -6.14
C SER A 26 -10.34 -3.03 -6.82
N LEU A 27 -10.11 -3.30 -8.10
CA LEU A 27 -10.97 -4.13 -8.94
C LEU A 27 -11.21 -5.53 -8.38
N VAL A 28 -10.17 -6.16 -7.80
CA VAL A 28 -10.29 -7.50 -7.19
C VAL A 28 -10.92 -7.50 -5.80
N HIS A 29 -11.15 -6.32 -5.19
CA HIS A 29 -11.73 -6.16 -3.85
C HIS A 29 -13.12 -5.50 -3.87
N THR A 30 -13.65 -5.18 -5.05
CA THR A 30 -14.90 -4.40 -5.22
C THR A 30 -15.80 -4.99 -6.31
N GLU A 31 -15.77 -6.31 -6.47
CA GLU A 31 -16.62 -7.05 -7.43
C GLU A 31 -16.51 -6.50 -8.86
N GLY A 32 -15.29 -6.17 -9.29
CA GLY A 32 -15.03 -5.69 -10.66
C GLY A 32 -15.22 -4.18 -10.86
N LYS A 33 -15.65 -3.42 -9.85
CA LYS A 33 -15.88 -1.96 -9.96
C LYS A 33 -14.67 -1.16 -9.48
N ILE A 34 -14.03 -0.38 -10.35
CA ILE A 34 -12.86 0.41 -9.93
C ILE A 34 -13.26 1.44 -8.87
N ASN A 35 -12.61 1.38 -7.71
CA ASN A 35 -12.70 2.40 -6.67
C ASN A 35 -11.34 2.57 -5.98
N TYR A 36 -10.61 3.61 -6.36
CA TYR A 36 -9.26 3.89 -5.85
C TYR A 36 -9.20 3.99 -4.31
N HIS A 37 -10.26 4.47 -3.66
CA HIS A 37 -10.30 4.57 -2.20
C HIS A 37 -10.32 3.19 -1.52
N ARG A 38 -10.83 2.16 -2.21
CA ARG A 38 -10.92 0.79 -1.71
C ARG A 38 -9.68 -0.07 -2.01
N ALA A 39 -8.69 0.47 -2.75
CA ALA A 39 -7.44 -0.23 -2.96
C ALA A 39 -6.66 -0.38 -1.63
N ARG A 40 -5.98 -1.51 -1.46
CA ARG A 40 -5.16 -1.83 -0.27
C ARG A 40 -3.66 -1.54 -0.48
N ILE A 41 -3.36 -0.73 -1.49
CA ILE A 41 -2.06 -0.18 -1.84
C ILE A 41 -2.25 1.29 -2.24
N ARG A 42 -1.27 2.12 -1.91
CA ARG A 42 -1.22 3.54 -2.34
C ARG A 42 0.13 3.89 -2.94
N ILE A 43 0.13 4.68 -4.01
CA ILE A 43 1.35 5.32 -4.51
C ILE A 43 1.56 6.63 -3.76
N ILE A 44 2.62 6.68 -2.94
CA ILE A 44 3.09 7.90 -2.30
C ILE A 44 4.06 8.60 -3.24
N SER A 45 3.75 9.83 -3.61
CA SER A 45 4.67 10.68 -4.37
C SER A 45 5.67 11.30 -3.41
N LEU A 46 6.94 10.99 -3.61
CA LEU A 46 8.05 11.70 -2.99
C LEU A 46 8.56 12.75 -3.99
N GLU A 47 9.65 13.43 -3.67
CA GLU A 47 10.23 14.44 -4.56
C GLU A 47 10.80 13.88 -5.86
N ASP A 48 11.54 12.78 -5.75
CA ASP A 48 12.33 12.21 -6.84
C ASP A 48 11.84 10.84 -7.31
N ARG A 49 10.88 10.24 -6.59
CA ARG A 49 10.42 8.88 -6.84
C ARG A 49 9.01 8.63 -6.34
N PHE A 50 8.48 7.47 -6.72
CA PHE A 50 7.20 6.97 -6.24
C PHE A 50 7.42 5.76 -5.33
N LEU A 51 6.75 5.77 -4.18
CA LEU A 51 6.77 4.66 -3.23
C LEU A 51 5.40 3.98 -3.18
N PRO A 52 5.26 2.77 -3.73
CA PRO A 52 4.14 1.91 -3.42
C PRO A 52 4.14 1.55 -1.92
N LEU A 53 3.01 1.79 -1.25
CA LEU A 53 2.80 1.53 0.16
C LEU A 53 1.59 0.63 0.37
N MET A 54 1.78 -0.57 0.92
CA MET A 54 0.69 -1.52 1.15
C MET A 54 0.05 -1.31 2.53
N ALA A 55 -1.28 -1.36 2.57
CA ALA A 55 -2.06 -1.24 3.78
C ALA A 55 -1.64 -2.29 4.82
N GLY A 56 -1.44 -1.83 6.06
CA GLY A 56 -1.03 -2.61 7.22
C GLY A 56 -2.19 -2.78 8.22
N PRO A 57 -1.88 -3.17 9.47
CA PRO A 57 -2.88 -3.31 10.52
C PRO A 57 -3.62 -2.01 10.84
N TYR A 58 -4.82 -2.15 11.40
CA TYR A 58 -5.56 -1.06 12.02
C TYR A 58 -4.88 -0.62 13.33
N VAL A 59 -4.92 0.68 13.62
CA VAL A 59 -4.52 1.27 14.90
C VAL A 59 -5.73 2.02 15.45
N PRO A 60 -6.26 1.68 16.65
CA PRO A 60 -7.35 2.42 17.25
C PRO A 60 -6.91 3.81 17.73
N VAL A 61 -7.88 4.72 17.90
CA VAL A 61 -7.65 6.10 18.37
C VAL A 61 -6.84 6.14 19.68
N THR A 62 -7.06 5.18 20.59
CA THR A 62 -6.34 5.09 21.87
C THR A 62 -4.89 4.65 21.75
N GLN A 63 -4.43 4.24 20.57
CA GLN A 63 -3.08 3.74 20.31
C GLN A 63 -2.37 4.50 19.18
N GLU A 64 -2.88 5.67 18.79
CA GLU A 64 -2.13 6.52 17.87
C GLU A 64 -0.82 7.02 18.52
N CYS A 65 0.21 7.21 17.70
CA CYS A 65 1.49 7.70 18.19
C CYS A 65 1.35 9.13 18.70
N ALA A 66 1.73 9.38 19.95
CA ALA A 66 1.90 10.75 20.46
C ALA A 66 3.12 11.44 19.83
N SER A 67 4.16 10.68 19.50
CA SER A 67 5.42 11.16 18.92
C SER A 67 5.36 11.28 17.38
N LYS A 68 4.39 12.04 16.85
CA LYS A 68 4.28 12.34 15.41
C LYS A 68 5.49 13.20 14.99
N LYS A 69 6.11 12.87 13.84
CA LYS A 69 7.37 13.49 13.38
C LYS A 69 7.22 14.14 12.02
N LEU A 70 7.77 15.34 11.90
CA LEU A 70 8.13 15.95 10.63
C LEU A 70 9.62 15.65 10.38
N VAL A 71 9.95 15.17 9.20
CA VAL A 71 11.32 14.79 8.82
C VAL A 71 11.71 15.59 7.57
N THR A 72 12.81 16.34 7.65
CA THR A 72 13.35 17.07 6.50
C THR A 72 14.49 16.28 5.86
N ILE A 73 14.39 16.03 4.55
CA ILE A 73 15.41 15.36 3.74
C ILE A 73 15.66 16.24 2.53
N ASN A 74 16.91 16.62 2.28
CA ASN A 74 17.31 17.47 1.15
C ASN A 74 16.47 18.76 1.00
N GLY A 75 16.11 19.40 2.12
CA GLY A 75 15.33 20.64 2.12
C GLY A 75 13.82 20.47 2.02
N LYS A 76 13.30 19.24 1.82
CA LYS A 76 11.86 18.97 1.80
C LYS A 76 11.40 18.29 3.07
N THR A 77 10.31 18.80 3.65
CA THR A 77 9.72 18.28 4.88
C THR A 77 8.60 17.29 4.57
N TYR A 78 8.67 16.12 5.21
CA TYR A 78 7.71 15.03 5.10
C TYR A 78 7.09 14.76 6.47
N ASP A 79 5.76 14.63 6.52
CA ASP A 79 5.10 14.02 7.67
C ASP A 79 5.38 12.51 7.63
N GLN A 80 6.05 11.98 8.67
CA GLN A 80 6.41 10.57 8.75
C GLN A 80 5.17 9.66 8.69
N CYS A 81 3.98 10.15 9.09
CA CYS A 81 2.74 9.42 8.93
C CYS A 81 2.49 9.02 7.47
N ILE A 82 2.97 9.76 6.46
CA ILE A 82 2.75 9.44 5.05
C ILE A 82 3.29 8.05 4.66
N LEU A 83 4.43 7.64 5.23
CA LEU A 83 5.08 6.35 5.00
C LEU A 83 4.54 5.22 5.88
N CYS A 84 3.70 5.54 6.86
CA CYS A 84 3.11 4.55 7.75
C CYS A 84 2.05 3.71 7.02
N ARG A 85 2.17 2.38 7.13
CA ARG A 85 1.25 1.42 6.52
C ARG A 85 -0.09 1.30 7.25
N ALA A 86 -0.17 1.72 8.51
CA ALA A 86 -1.35 1.50 9.33
C ALA A 86 -2.59 2.22 8.78
N SER A 87 -3.75 1.56 8.90
CA SER A 87 -5.03 2.25 8.83
C SER A 87 -5.22 3.01 10.15
N CYS A 88 -4.68 4.22 10.23
CA CYS A 88 -4.68 5.06 11.42
C CYS A 88 -5.74 6.17 11.33
N PRO A 89 -6.43 6.53 12.43
CA PRO A 89 -7.33 7.68 12.52
C PRO A 89 -6.73 8.98 11.96
N ASN A 90 -5.44 9.22 12.20
CA ASN A 90 -4.70 10.40 11.72
C ASN A 90 -4.46 10.45 10.19
N LYS A 91 -4.94 9.45 9.43
CA LYS A 91 -4.77 9.38 7.97
C LYS A 91 -6.11 9.09 7.28
N SER A 92 -6.27 9.61 6.07
CA SER A 92 -7.45 9.34 5.23
C SER A 92 -7.32 8.10 4.35
N ILE A 93 -6.11 7.53 4.20
CA ILE A 93 -5.87 6.34 3.38
C ILE A 93 -6.08 5.04 4.16
N PHE A 94 -6.33 3.96 3.42
CA PHE A 94 -6.58 2.60 3.93
C PHE A 94 -7.83 2.48 4.80
N LYS A 95 -8.90 3.18 4.42
CA LYS A 95 -10.24 3.05 5.01
C LYS A 95 -11.25 2.95 3.89
N GLU A 96 -12.28 2.12 4.09
CA GLU A 96 -13.44 2.12 3.20
C GLU A 96 -14.09 3.51 3.22
N PRO A 97 -14.41 4.10 2.06
CA PRO A 97 -14.87 5.49 1.98
C PRO A 97 -16.21 5.72 2.68
N ASP A 98 -17.10 4.73 2.67
CA ASP A 98 -18.47 4.89 3.17
C ASP A 98 -18.60 4.53 4.66
N SER A 99 -17.86 3.51 5.11
CA SER A 99 -18.00 2.93 6.46
C SER A 99 -16.81 3.21 7.36
N SER A 100 -15.72 3.79 6.84
CA SER A 100 -14.44 3.93 7.53
C SER A 100 -13.83 2.61 8.03
N ILE A 101 -14.32 1.46 7.55
CA ILE A 101 -13.78 0.15 7.90
C ILE A 101 -12.29 0.10 7.50
N PRO A 102 -11.38 -0.27 8.40
CA PRO A 102 -9.96 -0.35 8.12
C PRO A 102 -9.66 -1.33 6.98
N LEU A 103 -8.91 -0.87 5.99
CA LEU A 103 -8.38 -1.70 4.91
C LEU A 103 -7.01 -2.21 5.27
N LYS A 104 -6.80 -3.51 5.04
CA LYS A 104 -5.51 -4.20 5.23
C LYS A 104 -5.21 -5.03 3.99
N CYS A 105 -3.96 -5.00 3.53
CA CYS A 105 -3.52 -5.87 2.45
C CYS A 105 -3.54 -7.33 2.92
N ASP A 106 -4.26 -8.17 2.18
CA ASP A 106 -4.41 -9.62 2.42
C ASP A 106 -3.56 -10.45 1.46
N PHE A 107 -2.62 -9.80 0.76
CA PHE A 107 -1.75 -10.43 -0.22
C PHE A 107 -2.51 -11.06 -1.41
N CYS A 108 -3.79 -10.70 -1.59
CA CYS A 108 -4.69 -11.37 -2.50
C CYS A 108 -4.66 -12.90 -2.31
N ALA A 109 -4.58 -13.37 -1.06
CA ALA A 109 -4.46 -14.80 -0.75
C ALA A 109 -5.64 -15.64 -1.27
N PHE A 110 -6.77 -14.99 -1.59
CA PHE A 110 -7.95 -15.58 -2.21
C PHE A 110 -7.82 -15.81 -3.73
N ARG A 111 -6.79 -15.24 -4.39
CA ARG A 111 -6.55 -15.39 -5.83
C ARG A 111 -5.47 -16.44 -6.10
N PRO A 112 -5.68 -17.37 -7.05
CA PRO A 112 -4.63 -18.32 -7.43
C PRO A 112 -3.44 -17.63 -8.14
N GLN A 113 -3.66 -16.51 -8.82
CA GLN A 113 -2.60 -15.69 -9.44
C GLN A 113 -1.80 -14.87 -8.43
N GLY A 114 -2.25 -14.80 -7.17
CA GLY A 114 -1.62 -14.00 -6.12
C GLY A 114 -1.90 -12.50 -6.24
N PRO A 115 -0.98 -11.62 -5.77
CA PRO A 115 -1.20 -10.18 -5.68
C PRO A 115 -1.46 -9.51 -7.03
N ALA A 116 -2.66 -8.93 -7.19
CA ALA A 116 -3.05 -8.20 -8.39
C ALA A 116 -2.13 -7.02 -8.70
N CYS A 117 -1.60 -6.37 -7.66
CA CYS A 117 -0.66 -5.26 -7.82
C CYS A 117 0.65 -5.66 -8.49
N ILE A 118 1.09 -6.92 -8.34
CA ILE A 118 2.31 -7.45 -8.97
C ILE A 118 2.00 -7.82 -10.43
N GLU A 119 0.93 -8.59 -10.64
CA GLU A 119 0.48 -9.04 -11.97
C GLU A 119 0.32 -7.87 -12.96
N PHE A 120 -0.22 -6.73 -12.50
CA PHE A 120 -0.43 -5.55 -13.33
C PHE A 120 0.72 -4.53 -13.30
N CYS A 121 1.84 -4.84 -12.64
CA CYS A 121 2.99 -3.95 -12.60
C CYS A 121 3.83 -4.04 -13.88
N GLY A 122 3.40 -3.35 -14.94
CA GLY A 122 4.06 -3.39 -16.25
C GLY A 122 5.52 -2.91 -16.25
N SER A 123 5.94 -2.09 -15.28
CA SER A 123 7.34 -1.64 -15.17
C SER A 123 8.24 -2.62 -14.40
N GLY A 124 7.68 -3.68 -13.82
CA GLY A 124 8.42 -4.64 -12.99
C GLY A 124 8.94 -4.05 -11.68
N ALA A 125 8.33 -2.96 -11.19
CA ALA A 125 8.69 -2.34 -9.90
C ALA A 125 8.24 -3.18 -8.69
N LEU A 126 7.22 -4.03 -8.85
CA LEU A 126 6.70 -4.90 -7.81
C LEU A 126 6.97 -6.35 -8.20
N ASN A 127 7.68 -7.08 -7.35
CA ASN A 127 7.99 -8.49 -7.59
C ASN A 127 7.70 -9.32 -6.34
N LEU A 128 7.35 -10.59 -6.54
CA LEU A 128 7.22 -11.55 -5.45
C LEU A 128 8.51 -12.34 -5.31
N ILE A 129 9.12 -12.29 -4.13
CA ILE A 129 10.34 -13.05 -3.83
C ILE A 129 10.05 -14.08 -2.74
N ARG A 130 10.53 -15.32 -2.92
CA ARG A 130 10.53 -16.35 -1.87
C ARG A 130 11.71 -16.07 -0.95
N ILE A 131 11.47 -16.07 0.37
CA ILE A 131 12.49 -15.73 1.37
C ILE A 131 12.77 -16.85 2.37
N LYS A 132 12.02 -17.95 2.29
CA LYS A 132 12.21 -19.16 3.10
C LYS A 132 12.05 -20.39 2.22
N GLU A 133 12.92 -21.36 2.44
CA GLU A 133 12.79 -22.73 1.90
C GLU A 133 11.54 -23.40 2.44
#